data_AF-A0A2J7VJ24-F1
#
_entry.id   AF-A0A2J7VJ24-F1
#
_cell.length_a   1.000
_cell.length_b   1.000
_cell.length_c   1.000
_cell.angle_alpha   90.00
_cell.angle_beta   90.00
_cell.angle_gamma   90.00
#
_symmetry.space_group_name_H-M   'P 1'
#
loop_
_entity.id
_entity.type
_entity.pdbx_description
1 polymer ?
#
loop_
_entity_poly.entity_id
_entity_poly.type
_entity_poly.pdbx_seq_one_letter_code
_entity_poly.pdbx_strand_id
1 'polypeptide(L)'
;MSTITINASQRLFVLPSGRGFSCLGFDVTFKRLRQFASLLGLASPNEADIGTLAQYQLYEAAQSAYIATKPTTTLFDPDTPVKVQAVLEAYRQHGGRLRLFMGDALTGRDWLEEHDVIGTVGRSMGPIRAPLLISRRNSHGGGAILTACIVRIIDVASKQELYRHPAYRVPNLVRHASKEPGYAASVSVDGELQASFKSDAKADKWIAFMQGHRMTPN
;
A
#
# COMPACT_ATOMS: atom_id res chain seq x y z
N MET A 1 -1.16 16.23 -28.90
CA MET A 1 -1.60 16.06 -27.51
C MET A 1 -2.57 14.91 -27.48
N SER A 2 -2.32 13.90 -26.66
CA SER A 2 -3.17 12.73 -26.59
C SER A 2 -4.42 13.10 -25.77
N THR A 3 -5.61 12.93 -26.35
CA THR A 3 -6.88 13.40 -25.75
C THR A 3 -7.31 12.48 -24.61
N ILE A 4 -7.52 13.06 -23.44
CA ILE A 4 -8.02 12.36 -22.25
C ILE A 4 -9.49 12.04 -22.44
N THR A 5 -9.91 10.84 -22.09
CA THR A 5 -11.33 10.44 -22.11
C THR A 5 -11.83 10.14 -20.71
N ILE A 6 -13.13 10.29 -20.50
CA ILE A 6 -13.79 10.13 -19.19
C ILE A 6 -14.70 8.91 -19.26
N ASN A 7 -14.44 7.92 -18.41
CA ASN A 7 -15.32 6.77 -18.22
C ASN A 7 -16.12 6.96 -16.92
N ALA A 8 -17.30 7.57 -17.05
CA ALA A 8 -18.17 7.85 -15.91
C ALA A 8 -18.69 6.57 -15.22
N SER A 9 -18.91 5.49 -15.99
CA SER A 9 -19.43 4.22 -15.44
C SER A 9 -18.49 3.57 -14.44
N GLN A 10 -17.18 3.63 -14.71
CA GLN A 10 -16.14 3.10 -13.83
C GLN A 10 -15.51 4.18 -12.94
N ARG A 11 -15.93 5.44 -13.09
CA ARG A 11 -15.37 6.62 -12.40
C ARG A 11 -13.87 6.83 -12.65
N LEU A 12 -13.44 6.69 -13.91
CA LEU A 12 -12.03 6.75 -14.31
C LEU A 12 -11.76 7.83 -15.37
N PHE A 13 -10.66 8.56 -15.21
CA PHE A 13 -9.98 9.23 -16.32
C PHE A 13 -9.15 8.20 -17.08
N VAL A 14 -9.25 8.18 -18.40
CA VAL A 14 -8.52 7.27 -19.28
C VAL A 14 -7.50 8.07 -20.08
N LEU A 15 -6.23 7.76 -19.82
CA LEU A 15 -5.07 8.52 -20.21
C LEU A 15 -4.30 7.71 -21.25
N PRO A 16 -4.26 8.13 -22.53
CA PRO A 16 -3.43 7.47 -23.53
C PRO A 16 -1.94 7.49 -23.13
N SER A 17 -1.31 6.32 -23.14
CA SER A 17 0.09 6.11 -22.76
C SER A 17 0.78 5.17 -23.77
N GLY A 18 1.48 5.75 -24.74
CA GLY A 18 2.12 5.00 -25.82
C GLY A 18 1.10 4.19 -26.63
N ARG A 19 1.22 2.86 -26.62
CA ARG A 19 0.29 1.93 -27.29
C ARG A 19 -0.90 1.50 -26.42
N GLY A 20 -0.98 1.96 -25.17
CA GLY A 20 -2.01 1.57 -24.22
C GLY A 20 -2.65 2.76 -23.52
N PHE A 21 -3.30 2.46 -22.40
CA PHE A 21 -3.97 3.46 -21.57
C PHE A 21 -3.60 3.26 -20.11
N SER A 22 -3.49 4.36 -19.38
CA SER A 22 -3.47 4.41 -17.93
C SER A 22 -4.81 4.90 -17.42
N CYS A 23 -5.25 4.44 -16.27
CA CYS A 23 -6.51 4.88 -15.66
C CYS A 23 -6.24 5.56 -14.31
N LEU A 24 -6.96 6.64 -14.03
CA LEU A 24 -6.90 7.34 -12.75
C LEU A 24 -8.31 7.59 -12.23
N GLY A 25 -8.62 7.09 -11.02
CA GLY A 25 -9.96 7.21 -10.44
C GLY A 25 -10.29 8.63 -10.01
N PHE A 26 -11.55 9.03 -10.19
CA PHE A 26 -12.02 10.38 -9.85
C PHE A 26 -11.76 10.74 -8.39
N ASP A 27 -12.01 9.80 -7.49
CA ASP A 27 -11.85 9.99 -6.05
C ASP A 27 -10.37 10.12 -5.65
N VAL A 28 -9.49 9.34 -6.30
CA VAL A 28 -8.04 9.43 -6.09
C VAL A 28 -7.51 10.78 -6.58
N THR A 29 -7.95 11.22 -7.76
CA THR A 29 -7.63 12.55 -8.30
C THR A 29 -8.08 13.65 -7.34
N PHE A 30 -9.31 13.57 -6.83
CA PHE A 30 -9.87 14.58 -5.93
C PHE A 30 -9.06 14.69 -4.63
N LYS A 31 -8.79 13.54 -3.98
CA LYS A 31 -8.04 13.49 -2.72
C LYS A 31 -6.63 14.05 -2.89
N ARG A 32 -5.93 13.69 -3.97
CA ARG A 32 -4.59 14.21 -4.25
C ARG A 32 -4.60 15.69 -4.62
N LEU A 33 -5.57 16.15 -5.41
CA LEU A 33 -5.74 17.57 -5.70
C LEU A 33 -5.96 18.36 -4.41
N ARG A 34 -6.83 17.89 -3.51
CA ARG A 34 -7.04 18.53 -2.20
C ARG A 34 -5.75 18.57 -1.37
N GLN A 35 -4.97 17.48 -1.38
CA GLN A 35 -3.67 17.44 -0.70
C GLN A 35 -2.68 18.46 -1.28
N PHE A 36 -2.52 18.53 -2.60
CA PHE A 36 -1.65 19.52 -3.24
C PHE A 36 -2.11 20.95 -2.99
N ALA A 37 -3.42 21.22 -3.09
CA ALA A 37 -3.99 22.52 -2.79
C ALA A 37 -3.65 22.95 -1.36
N SER A 38 -3.83 22.06 -0.38
CA SER A 38 -3.46 22.32 1.01
C SER A 38 -1.96 22.60 1.19
N LEU A 39 -1.09 21.84 0.50
CA LEU A 39 0.37 22.03 0.58
C LEU A 39 0.85 23.32 -0.09
N LEU A 40 0.10 23.81 -1.07
CA LEU A 40 0.39 25.04 -1.82
C LEU A 40 -0.32 26.27 -1.25
N GLY A 41 -1.17 26.12 -0.23
CA GLY A 41 -1.98 27.22 0.32
C GLY A 41 -3.08 27.71 -0.64
N LEU A 42 -3.53 26.86 -1.55
CA LEU A 42 -4.61 27.16 -2.50
C LEU A 42 -5.98 26.84 -1.88
N ALA A 43 -7.05 27.37 -2.51
CA ALA A 43 -8.41 27.00 -2.15
C ALA A 43 -8.65 25.50 -2.36
N SER A 44 -9.45 24.90 -1.48
CA SER A 44 -9.86 23.49 -1.64
C SER A 44 -10.64 23.31 -2.95
N PRO A 45 -10.40 22.24 -3.71
CA PRO A 45 -11.19 21.92 -4.90
C PRO A 45 -12.67 21.67 -4.54
N ASN A 46 -13.56 21.93 -5.49
CA ASN A 46 -15.00 21.72 -5.34
C ASN A 46 -15.37 20.26 -5.65
N GLU A 47 -16.16 19.63 -4.79
CA GLU A 47 -16.65 18.26 -5.00
C GLU A 47 -17.56 18.14 -6.24
N ALA A 48 -18.21 19.23 -6.66
CA ALA A 48 -19.01 19.27 -7.88
C ALA A 48 -18.17 19.00 -9.16
N ASP A 49 -16.86 19.20 -9.10
CA ASP A 49 -15.97 18.97 -10.25
C ASP A 49 -15.56 17.50 -10.38
N ILE A 50 -15.88 16.63 -9.41
CA ILE A 50 -15.47 15.21 -9.44
C ILE A 50 -15.95 14.52 -10.73
N GLY A 51 -15.00 13.94 -11.46
CA GLY A 51 -15.24 13.24 -12.73
C GLY A 51 -15.28 14.15 -13.96
N THR A 52 -15.03 15.45 -13.80
CA THR A 52 -14.99 16.40 -14.92
C THR A 52 -13.56 16.58 -15.45
N LEU A 53 -13.44 17.06 -16.70
CA LEU A 53 -12.15 17.44 -17.25
C LEU A 53 -11.50 18.58 -16.44
N ALA A 54 -12.31 19.48 -15.86
CA ALA A 54 -11.83 20.57 -15.03
C ALA A 54 -11.11 20.06 -13.76
N GLN A 55 -11.65 19.04 -13.09
CA GLN A 55 -10.96 18.40 -11.96
C GLN A 55 -9.59 17.85 -12.38
N TYR A 56 -9.53 17.14 -13.51
CA TYR A 56 -8.27 16.57 -13.97
C TYR A 56 -7.23 17.66 -14.29
N GLN A 57 -7.65 18.73 -14.97
CA GLN A 57 -6.78 19.86 -15.30
C GLN A 57 -6.28 20.58 -14.04
N LEU A 58 -7.15 20.80 -13.06
CA LEU A 58 -6.77 21.37 -11.76
C LEU A 58 -5.78 20.48 -11.01
N TYR A 59 -5.99 19.16 -11.06
CA TYR A 59 -5.06 18.17 -10.51
C TYR A 59 -3.67 18.26 -11.15
N GLU A 60 -3.58 18.25 -12.48
CA GLU A 60 -2.29 18.37 -13.17
C GLU A 60 -1.58 19.70 -12.88
N ALA A 61 -2.34 20.80 -12.86
CA ALA A 61 -1.80 22.12 -12.55
C ALA A 61 -1.26 22.18 -11.10
N ALA A 62 -2.02 21.70 -10.13
CA ALA A 62 -1.60 21.66 -8.73
C ALA A 62 -0.41 20.71 -8.51
N GLN A 63 -0.41 19.55 -9.17
CA GLN A 63 0.72 18.62 -9.13
C GLN A 63 1.99 19.26 -9.70
N SER A 64 1.88 19.92 -10.85
CA SER A 64 3.00 20.61 -11.51
C SER A 64 3.55 21.74 -10.64
N ALA A 65 2.66 22.54 -10.05
CA ALA A 65 3.02 23.60 -9.10
C ALA A 65 3.73 23.04 -7.86
N TYR A 66 3.22 21.95 -7.28
CA TYR A 66 3.86 21.29 -6.15
C TYR A 66 5.26 20.77 -6.51
N ILE A 67 5.42 20.12 -7.66
CA ILE A 67 6.72 19.65 -8.15
C ILE A 67 7.70 20.82 -8.33
N ALA A 68 7.23 21.98 -8.83
CA ALA A 68 8.06 23.17 -9.02
C ALA A 68 8.63 23.73 -7.71
N THR A 69 8.00 23.44 -6.56
CA THR A 69 8.55 23.78 -5.22
C THR A 69 9.79 22.94 -4.84
N LYS A 70 10.11 21.89 -5.62
CA LYS A 70 11.20 20.93 -5.37
C LYS A 70 11.10 20.30 -3.97
N PRO A 71 9.97 19.62 -3.67
CA PRO A 71 9.69 19.13 -2.32
C PRO A 71 10.77 18.14 -1.87
N THR A 72 11.19 18.28 -0.60
CA THR A 72 12.23 17.43 -0.03
C THR A 72 11.71 16.34 0.91
N THR A 73 10.45 16.42 1.27
CA THR A 73 9.76 15.51 2.22
C THR A 73 9.16 14.31 1.50
N THR A 74 8.88 13.26 2.26
CA THR A 74 8.09 12.11 1.79
C THR A 74 6.62 12.53 1.70
N LEU A 75 5.99 12.32 0.55
CA LEU A 75 4.55 12.52 0.39
C LEU A 75 3.84 11.18 0.56
N PHE A 76 3.01 11.10 1.60
CA PHE A 76 2.16 9.95 1.88
C PHE A 76 0.82 10.07 1.17
N ASP A 77 0.11 8.95 1.02
CA ASP A 77 -1.27 8.99 0.57
C ASP A 77 -2.11 9.82 1.56
N PRO A 78 -3.06 10.67 1.09
CA PRO A 78 -3.91 11.49 1.96
C PRO A 78 -4.61 10.71 3.08
N ASP A 79 -4.94 9.44 2.84
CA ASP A 79 -5.66 8.60 3.79
C ASP A 79 -4.72 7.83 4.74
N THR A 80 -3.41 8.03 4.64
CA THR A 80 -2.43 7.36 5.50
C THR A 80 -2.58 7.81 6.96
N PRO A 81 -2.80 6.90 7.93
CA PRO A 81 -2.89 7.27 9.33
C PRO A 81 -1.65 8.02 9.82
N VAL A 82 -1.81 9.09 10.60
CA VAL A 82 -0.69 9.93 11.09
C VAL A 82 0.37 9.08 11.82
N LYS A 83 -0.06 8.10 12.62
CA LYS A 83 0.85 7.17 13.32
C LYS A 83 1.66 6.31 12.35
N VAL A 84 1.07 5.88 11.23
CA VAL A 84 1.78 5.13 10.17
C VAL A 84 2.81 6.04 9.50
N GLN A 85 2.46 7.28 9.15
CA GLN A 85 3.41 8.24 8.57
C GLN A 85 4.62 8.45 9.49
N ALA A 86 4.37 8.66 10.78
CA ALA A 86 5.43 8.86 11.78
C ALA A 86 6.35 7.64 11.92
N VAL A 87 5.80 6.42 11.97
CA VAL A 87 6.59 5.18 12.04
C VAL A 87 7.44 5.01 10.79
N LEU A 88 6.86 5.17 9.60
CA LEU A 88 7.60 5.00 8.34
C LEU A 88 8.72 6.02 8.20
N GLU A 89 8.47 7.29 8.53
CA GLU A 89 9.48 8.33 8.44
C GLU A 89 10.61 8.15 9.47
N ALA A 90 10.28 7.71 10.70
CA ALA A 90 11.30 7.36 11.70
C ALA A 90 12.21 6.21 11.22
N TYR A 91 11.63 5.14 10.68
CA TYR A 91 12.40 4.01 10.14
C TYR A 91 13.16 4.34 8.86
N ARG A 92 12.68 5.30 8.07
CA ARG A 92 13.41 5.84 6.93
C ARG A 92 14.68 6.58 7.36
N GLN A 93 14.64 7.29 8.49
CA GLN A 93 15.75 8.10 8.99
C GLN A 93 16.77 7.28 9.79
N HIS A 94 16.28 6.41 10.67
CA HIS A 94 17.11 5.66 11.62
C HIS A 94 17.42 4.23 11.17
N GLY A 95 16.77 3.76 10.10
CA GLY A 95 16.90 2.40 9.62
C GLY A 95 16.09 1.41 10.46
N GLY A 96 16.44 0.12 10.34
CA GLY A 96 15.66 -0.98 10.87
C GLY A 96 14.75 -1.60 9.81
N ARG A 97 14.25 -2.81 10.10
CA ARG A 97 13.35 -3.53 9.20
C ARG A 97 11.98 -3.57 9.80
N LEU A 98 10.98 -3.25 9.00
CA LEU A 98 9.58 -3.37 9.35
C LEU A 98 8.98 -4.58 8.67
N ARG A 99 8.01 -5.16 9.35
CA ARG A 99 6.99 -6.00 8.75
C ARG A 99 5.70 -5.20 8.65
N LEU A 100 5.19 -5.06 7.44
CA LEU A 100 3.92 -4.41 7.12
C LEU A 100 2.86 -5.47 6.91
N PHE A 101 1.66 -5.22 7.43
CA PHE A 101 0.48 -6.00 7.09
C PHE A 101 -0.46 -5.08 6.34
N MET A 102 -0.81 -5.50 5.13
CA MET A 102 -1.68 -4.76 4.23
C MET A 102 -3.10 -5.28 4.39
N GLY A 103 -4.06 -4.39 4.24
CA GLY A 103 -5.45 -4.73 4.47
C GLY A 103 -6.39 -3.63 4.05
N ASP A 104 -7.67 -3.92 4.27
CA ASP A 104 -8.73 -2.96 4.09
C ASP A 104 -8.67 -1.91 5.20
N ALA A 105 -8.38 -0.67 4.81
CA ALA A 105 -8.26 0.48 5.72
C ALA A 105 -9.58 0.85 6.42
N LEU A 106 -10.73 0.46 5.86
CA LEU A 106 -12.04 0.72 6.46
C LEU A 106 -12.40 -0.36 7.48
N THR A 107 -12.21 -1.64 7.12
CA THR A 107 -12.66 -2.76 7.97
C THR A 107 -11.57 -3.30 8.90
N GLY A 108 -10.31 -2.92 8.70
CA GLY A 108 -9.16 -3.48 9.40
C GLY A 108 -8.84 -4.93 9.05
N ARG A 109 -9.49 -5.49 8.02
CA ARG A 109 -9.27 -6.88 7.60
C ARG A 109 -7.91 -7.00 6.91
N ASP A 110 -7.04 -7.85 7.44
CA ASP A 110 -5.77 -8.23 6.83
C ASP A 110 -6.00 -8.96 5.49
N TRP A 111 -5.20 -8.65 4.47
CA TRP A 111 -5.22 -9.34 3.18
C TRP A 111 -4.33 -10.57 3.13
N LEU A 112 -3.53 -10.83 4.18
CA LEU A 112 -2.57 -11.92 4.28
C LEU A 112 -1.50 -11.87 3.17
N GLU A 113 -1.04 -10.67 2.85
CA GLU A 113 0.04 -10.48 1.86
C GLU A 113 1.31 -11.23 2.26
N GLU A 114 1.82 -12.08 1.34
CA GLU A 114 3.01 -12.89 1.56
C GLU A 114 4.29 -12.19 1.12
N HIS A 115 4.21 -11.41 0.05
CA HIS A 115 5.35 -10.83 -0.63
C HIS A 115 5.40 -9.33 -0.40
N ASP A 116 6.61 -8.76 -0.49
CA ASP A 116 6.83 -7.32 -0.31
C ASP A 116 6.23 -6.74 0.99
N VAL A 117 6.27 -7.55 2.06
CA VAL A 117 5.79 -7.18 3.40
C VAL A 117 6.90 -6.97 4.43
N ILE A 118 8.16 -7.30 4.12
CA ILE A 118 9.30 -7.12 5.04
C ILE A 118 10.45 -6.41 4.36
N GLY A 119 10.90 -5.29 4.93
CA GLY A 119 11.99 -4.50 4.35
C GLY A 119 12.40 -3.30 5.19
N THR A 120 13.37 -2.54 4.69
CA THR A 120 13.71 -1.21 5.22
C THR A 120 12.88 -0.14 4.51
N VAL A 121 12.57 0.96 5.18
CA VAL A 121 11.86 2.08 4.55
C VAL A 121 12.85 2.96 3.80
N GLY A 122 12.66 3.09 2.48
CA GLY A 122 13.38 4.01 1.62
C GLY A 122 12.48 5.12 1.10
N ARG A 123 13.00 5.93 0.19
CA ARG A 123 12.25 7.02 -0.46
C ARG A 123 12.62 7.09 -1.94
N SER A 124 11.62 7.30 -2.78
CA SER A 124 11.84 7.45 -4.21
C SER A 124 12.61 8.73 -4.54
N MET A 125 13.30 8.71 -5.69
CA MET A 125 14.05 9.85 -6.22
C MET A 125 13.23 10.69 -7.21
N GLY A 126 11.96 10.35 -7.42
CA GLY A 126 11.07 11.08 -8.30
C GLY A 126 10.74 12.49 -7.78
N PRO A 127 10.13 13.34 -8.63
CA PRO A 127 9.75 14.70 -8.27
C PRO A 127 8.71 14.76 -7.14
N ILE A 128 7.92 13.69 -6.98
CA ILE A 128 7.08 13.43 -5.82
C ILE A 128 7.63 12.20 -5.11
N ARG A 129 8.09 12.40 -3.88
CA ARG A 129 8.86 11.39 -3.14
C ARG A 129 7.92 10.46 -2.39
N ALA A 130 7.78 9.23 -2.87
CA ALA A 130 6.98 8.20 -2.22
C ALA A 130 7.84 7.34 -1.27
N PRO A 131 7.26 6.82 -0.17
CA PRO A 131 7.94 5.84 0.66
C PRO A 131 8.04 4.50 -0.09
N LEU A 132 9.21 3.86 0.00
CA LEU A 132 9.49 2.59 -0.65
C LEU A 132 9.75 1.50 0.39
N LEU A 133 9.31 0.27 0.12
CA LEU A 133 9.77 -0.89 0.88
C LEU A 133 10.91 -1.56 0.15
N ILE A 134 12.10 -1.50 0.73
CA ILE A 134 13.31 -2.08 0.15
C ILE A 134 13.55 -3.44 0.82
N SER A 135 13.38 -4.51 0.05
CA SER A 135 13.40 -5.90 0.56
C SER A 135 14.75 -6.30 1.18
N ARG A 136 15.86 -5.86 0.59
CA ARG A 136 17.23 -6.14 1.03
C ARG A 136 18.05 -4.85 1.11
N ARG A 137 18.99 -4.78 2.05
CA ARG A 137 19.84 -3.60 2.24
C ARG A 137 20.65 -3.21 0.99
N ASN A 138 21.01 -4.18 0.16
CA ASN A 138 21.77 -3.99 -1.08
C ASN A 138 20.88 -3.84 -2.32
N SER A 139 19.55 -3.80 -2.17
CA SER A 139 18.66 -3.48 -3.28
C SER A 139 18.75 -1.99 -3.59
N HIS A 140 18.85 -1.65 -4.88
CA HIS A 140 18.91 -0.25 -5.35
C HIS A 140 17.55 0.45 -5.35
N GLY A 141 16.48 -0.26 -5.01
CA GLY A 141 15.11 0.24 -5.00
C GLY A 141 14.14 -0.78 -4.41
N GLY A 142 12.87 -0.42 -4.42
CA GLY A 142 11.78 -1.23 -3.89
C GLY A 142 10.42 -0.71 -4.36
N GLY A 143 9.37 -1.49 -4.10
CA GLY A 143 8.00 -1.09 -4.43
C GLY A 143 7.54 0.10 -3.58
N ALA A 144 6.70 0.96 -4.15
CA ALA A 144 6.03 2.01 -3.39
C ALA A 144 5.07 1.38 -2.39
N ILE A 145 5.08 1.86 -1.15
CA ILE A 145 4.22 1.32 -0.10
C ILE A 145 2.80 1.86 -0.29
N LEU A 146 1.79 0.98 -0.28
CA LEU A 146 0.38 1.37 -0.23
C LEU A 146 0.01 1.86 1.17
N THR A 147 0.56 3.01 1.56
CA THR A 147 0.55 3.48 2.95
C THR A 147 -0.83 3.65 3.59
N ALA A 148 -1.85 3.99 2.80
CA ALA A 148 -3.24 4.04 3.26
C ALA A 148 -3.83 2.66 3.63
N CYS A 149 -3.30 1.57 3.07
CA CYS A 149 -3.77 0.20 3.30
C CYS A 149 -2.97 -0.54 4.39
N ILE A 150 -2.11 0.15 5.15
CA ILE A 150 -1.40 -0.49 6.26
C ILE A 150 -2.35 -0.65 7.43
N VAL A 151 -2.57 -1.89 7.86
CA VAL A 151 -3.43 -2.21 9.01
C VAL A 151 -2.64 -2.65 10.25
N ARG A 152 -1.36 -3.00 10.11
CA ARG A 152 -0.47 -3.31 11.23
C ARG A 152 1.01 -3.14 10.82
N ILE A 153 1.84 -2.75 11.78
CA ILE A 153 3.30 -2.63 11.62
C ILE A 153 4.00 -3.27 12.81
N ILE A 154 5.00 -4.12 12.54
CA ILE A 154 5.86 -4.72 13.56
C ILE A 154 7.33 -4.43 13.24
N ASP A 155 8.10 -4.05 14.25
CA ASP A 155 9.56 -4.05 14.14
C ASP A 155 10.09 -5.49 14.06
N VAL A 156 10.90 -5.78 13.06
CA VAL A 156 11.38 -7.15 12.82
C VAL A 156 12.35 -7.65 13.89
N ALA A 157 13.18 -6.77 14.46
CA ALA A 157 14.24 -7.15 15.38
C ALA A 157 13.70 -7.35 16.80
N SER A 158 12.96 -6.37 17.32
CA SER A 158 12.37 -6.39 18.66
C SER A 158 11.04 -7.15 18.73
N LYS A 159 10.39 -7.38 17.57
CA LYS A 159 9.02 -7.90 17.46
C LYS A 159 7.97 -7.00 18.11
N GLN A 160 8.32 -5.75 18.40
CA GLN A 160 7.39 -4.77 18.95
C GLN A 160 6.36 -4.36 17.90
N GLU A 161 5.09 -4.40 18.28
CA GLU A 161 4.02 -3.85 17.46
C GLU A 161 4.03 -2.31 17.56
N LEU A 162 4.28 -1.66 16.43
CA LEU A 162 4.41 -0.20 16.35
C LEU A 162 3.07 0.45 16.00
N TYR A 163 2.26 -0.24 15.20
CA TYR A 163 0.94 0.21 14.78
C TYR A 163 -0.01 -0.97 14.62
N ARG A 164 -1.27 -0.75 14.98
CA ARG A 164 -2.39 -1.66 14.75
C ARG A 164 -3.63 -0.82 14.46
N HIS A 165 -4.33 -1.13 13.37
CA HIS A 165 -5.62 -0.54 13.06
C HIS A 165 -6.62 -0.88 14.17
N PRO A 166 -7.49 0.04 14.62
CA PRO A 166 -8.39 -0.20 15.76
C PRO A 166 -9.29 -1.44 15.59
N ALA A 167 -9.76 -1.69 14.36
CA ALA A 167 -10.57 -2.86 14.00
C ALA A 167 -9.74 -4.01 13.39
N TYR A 168 -8.41 -4.04 13.61
CA TYR A 168 -7.56 -5.04 12.98
C TYR A 168 -8.02 -6.46 13.29
N ARG A 169 -8.23 -7.23 12.23
CA ARG A 169 -8.60 -8.65 12.32
C ARG A 169 -7.89 -9.45 11.26
N VAL A 170 -7.40 -10.61 11.67
CA VAL A 170 -6.82 -11.60 10.78
C VAL A 170 -7.94 -12.53 10.31
N PRO A 171 -8.02 -12.86 9.01
CA PRO A 171 -8.92 -13.89 8.51
C PRO A 171 -8.74 -15.23 9.24
N ASN A 172 -9.76 -16.10 9.22
CA ASN A 172 -9.67 -17.40 9.87
C ASN A 172 -8.82 -18.36 9.03
N LEU A 173 -7.66 -18.77 9.54
CA LEU A 173 -6.77 -19.73 8.86
C LEU A 173 -6.95 -21.12 9.48
N VAL A 174 -7.32 -22.10 8.66
CA VAL A 174 -7.55 -23.48 9.11
C VAL A 174 -6.68 -24.44 8.31
N ARG A 175 -5.73 -25.10 8.99
CA ARG A 175 -4.98 -26.22 8.42
C ARG A 175 -5.83 -27.49 8.43
N HIS A 176 -5.75 -28.25 7.34
CA HIS A 176 -6.36 -29.57 7.22
C HIS A 176 -5.46 -30.48 6.36
N ALA A 177 -5.74 -31.78 6.35
CA ALA A 177 -5.04 -32.73 5.50
C ALA A 177 -5.27 -32.41 4.02
N SER A 178 -4.21 -32.40 3.22
CA SER A 178 -4.31 -32.15 1.78
C SER A 178 -5.00 -33.30 1.07
N LYS A 179 -5.80 -32.98 0.06
CA LYS A 179 -6.38 -33.96 -0.89
C LYS A 179 -5.54 -34.11 -2.16
N GLU A 180 -4.60 -33.20 -2.39
CA GLU A 180 -3.74 -33.17 -3.58
C GLU A 180 -2.53 -34.09 -3.44
N PRO A 181 -2.23 -34.95 -4.43
CA PRO A 181 -1.05 -35.80 -4.44
C PRO A 181 0.25 -35.01 -4.24
N GLY A 182 1.14 -35.49 -3.37
CA GLY A 182 2.44 -34.85 -3.11
C GLY A 182 2.40 -33.72 -2.07
N TYR A 183 1.23 -33.40 -1.51
CA TYR A 183 1.06 -32.46 -0.41
C TYR A 183 0.49 -33.17 0.81
N ALA A 184 0.97 -32.79 2.00
CA ALA A 184 0.52 -33.37 3.27
C ALA A 184 -0.57 -32.50 3.92
N ALA A 185 -0.46 -31.18 3.78
CA ALA A 185 -1.31 -30.21 4.47
C ALA A 185 -1.79 -29.12 3.52
N SER A 186 -3.00 -28.64 3.74
CA SER A 186 -3.59 -27.49 3.06
C SER A 186 -4.09 -26.49 4.09
N VAL A 187 -4.12 -25.21 3.74
CA VAL A 187 -4.62 -24.13 4.59
C VAL A 187 -5.74 -23.41 3.85
N SER A 188 -6.91 -23.31 4.50
CA SER A 188 -8.02 -22.49 4.04
C SER A 188 -8.05 -21.15 4.77
N VAL A 189 -8.44 -20.10 4.05
CA VAL A 189 -8.71 -18.76 4.57
C VAL A 189 -10.20 -18.49 4.42
N ASP A 190 -10.91 -18.25 5.53
CA ASP A 190 -12.36 -18.04 5.55
C ASP A 190 -13.16 -19.13 4.81
N GLY A 191 -12.64 -20.37 4.81
CA GLY A 191 -13.26 -21.54 4.19
C GLY A 191 -12.77 -21.85 2.77
N GLU A 192 -12.06 -20.94 2.11
CA GLU A 192 -11.54 -21.13 0.75
C GLU A 192 -10.08 -21.63 0.79
N LEU A 193 -9.74 -22.59 -0.07
CA LEU A 193 -8.36 -23.13 -0.14
C LEU A 193 -7.39 -22.04 -0.60
N GLN A 194 -6.39 -21.74 0.23
CA GLN A 194 -5.38 -20.71 -0.06
C GLN A 194 -4.05 -21.29 -0.53
N ALA A 195 -3.54 -22.33 0.15
CA ALA A 195 -2.24 -22.91 -0.14
C ALA A 195 -2.11 -24.37 0.33
N SER A 196 -1.22 -25.12 -0.32
CA SER A 196 -0.89 -26.52 0.02
C SER A 196 0.62 -26.70 0.24
N PHE A 197 0.98 -27.55 1.19
CA PHE A 197 2.34 -27.72 1.71
C PHE A 197 2.74 -29.19 1.80
N LYS A 198 4.03 -29.47 1.54
CA LYS A 198 4.61 -30.83 1.57
C LYS A 198 4.68 -31.45 2.97
N SER A 199 4.50 -30.66 4.03
CA SER A 199 4.48 -31.12 5.42
C SER A 199 3.65 -30.19 6.30
N ASP A 200 3.11 -30.74 7.38
CA ASP A 200 2.38 -29.95 8.41
C ASP A 200 3.24 -28.82 8.97
N ALA A 201 4.51 -29.10 9.27
CA ALA A 201 5.43 -28.11 9.81
C ALA A 201 5.64 -26.90 8.89
N LYS A 202 5.56 -27.08 7.56
CA LYS A 202 5.60 -25.95 6.62
C LYS A 202 4.30 -25.16 6.67
N ALA A 203 3.15 -25.83 6.66
CA ALA A 203 1.85 -25.14 6.79
C ALA A 203 1.78 -24.32 8.09
N ASP A 204 2.21 -24.88 9.23
CA ASP A 204 2.20 -24.19 10.52
C ASP A 204 3.13 -22.96 10.53
N LYS A 205 4.32 -23.06 9.94
CA LYS A 205 5.23 -21.91 9.80
C LYS A 205 4.65 -20.83 8.89
N TRP A 206 3.95 -21.21 7.82
CA TRP A 206 3.27 -20.27 6.93
C TRP A 206 2.14 -19.55 7.67
N ILE A 207 1.30 -20.26 8.43
CA ILE A 207 0.24 -19.66 9.26
C ILE A 207 0.86 -18.69 10.29
N ALA A 208 1.90 -19.14 11.00
CA ALA A 208 2.59 -18.31 11.98
C ALA A 208 3.28 -17.09 11.34
N PHE A 209 3.74 -17.20 10.08
CA PHE A 209 4.14 -16.05 9.30
C PHE A 209 2.92 -15.17 9.03
N MET A 210 1.85 -15.62 8.39
CA MET A 210 0.67 -14.81 8.06
C MET A 210 0.07 -14.06 9.25
N GLN A 211 0.05 -14.66 10.44
CA GLN A 211 -0.46 -14.04 11.68
C GLN A 211 0.52 -13.05 12.35
N GLY A 212 1.76 -12.96 11.86
CA GLY A 212 2.79 -12.09 12.42
C GLY A 212 3.52 -12.64 13.63
N HIS A 213 3.42 -13.95 13.93
CA HIS A 213 4.19 -14.60 14.98
C HIS A 213 5.66 -14.86 14.56
N ARG A 214 5.93 -14.84 13.25
CA ARG A 214 7.28 -14.99 12.67
C ARG A 214 7.62 -13.77 11.82
N MET A 215 8.91 -13.43 11.72
CA MET A 215 9.39 -12.32 10.86
C MET A 215 10.23 -12.82 9.69
N THR A 216 10.14 -14.12 9.40
CA THR A 216 10.79 -14.74 8.26
C THR A 216 9.74 -15.55 7.48
N PRO A 217 9.64 -15.34 6.16
CA PRO A 217 8.82 -16.19 5.32
C PRO A 217 9.35 -17.62 5.31
N ASN A 218 8.55 -18.52 4.75
CA ASN A 218 8.71 -19.96 4.85
C ASN A 218 9.78 -20.54 3.92
#